data_AF-A0A0R0LUS9-F1
#
_entry.id   AF-A0A0R0LUS9-F1
#
_cell.length_a   1.000
_cell.length_b   1.000
_cell.length_c   1.000
_cell.angle_alpha   90.00
_cell.angle_beta   90.00
_cell.angle_gamma   90.00
#
_symmetry.space_group_name_H-M   'P 1'
#
loop_
_entity.id
_entity.type
_entity.pdbx_description
1 polymer ?
#
loop_
_entity_poly.entity_id
_entity_poly.type
_entity_poly.pdbx_seq_one_letter_code
_entity_poly.pdbx_strand_id
1 'polypeptide(L)'
;MEAQLEKIREKQVFTKVYQLTILYILEMTFFAFELLIVGKFANLTIISTQKAITISCNSLYIISALIFRRTVQFRLYPVVFAYTICIPFLNPFSNRKFLLFFELAHVLVIVIRGIWVLLFYKSFQNIFDWQNFLKFKSNKRLIGKYNLILFFKLILKKLTKTKLT
;
A
#
# COMPACT_ATOMS: atom_id res chain seq x y z
N MET A 1 -3.36 29.86 6.58
CA MET A 1 -2.34 29.08 5.85
C MET A 1 -2.50 27.57 6.06
N GLU A 2 -2.69 27.10 7.31
CA GLU A 2 -2.88 25.67 7.63
C GLU A 2 -4.12 25.03 6.98
N ALA A 3 -5.28 25.72 6.99
CA ALA A 3 -6.52 25.21 6.38
C ALA A 3 -6.46 25.02 4.85
N GLN A 4 -5.66 25.84 4.15
CA GLN A 4 -5.45 25.68 2.70
C GLN A 4 -4.52 24.50 2.40
N LEU A 5 -3.49 24.31 3.22
CA LEU A 5 -2.57 23.17 3.14
C LEU A 5 -3.27 21.83 3.40
N GLU A 6 -4.22 21.82 4.33
CA GLU A 6 -5.03 20.65 4.64
C GLU A 6 -5.94 20.25 3.46
N LYS A 7 -6.64 21.20 2.84
CA LYS A 7 -7.44 20.97 1.62
C LYS A 7 -6.63 20.41 0.45
N ILE A 8 -5.41 20.92 0.24
CA ILE A 8 -4.51 20.42 -0.82
C ILE A 8 -4.13 18.96 -0.57
N ARG A 9 -3.81 18.60 0.67
CA ARG A 9 -3.46 17.23 1.05
C ARG A 9 -4.65 16.27 0.96
N GLU A 10 -5.84 16.71 1.35
CA GLU A 10 -7.06 15.92 1.15
C GLU A 10 -7.31 15.63 -0.32
N LYS A 11 -7.19 16.64 -1.19
CA LYS A 11 -7.32 16.45 -2.65
C LYS A 11 -6.28 15.45 -3.19
N GLN A 12 -5.05 15.49 -2.68
CA GLN A 12 -4.02 14.50 -3.03
C GLN A 12 -4.41 13.08 -2.57
N VAL A 13 -4.88 12.91 -1.34
CA VAL A 13 -5.34 11.60 -0.82
C VAL A 13 -6.48 11.06 -1.70
N PHE A 14 -7.50 11.86 -1.98
CA PHE A 14 -8.65 11.45 -2.79
C PHE A 14 -8.26 11.07 -4.22
N THR A 15 -7.34 11.81 -4.83
CA THR A 15 -6.83 11.48 -6.17
C THR A 15 -6.13 10.11 -6.18
N LYS A 16 -5.41 9.77 -5.11
CA LYS A 16 -4.72 8.49 -4.97
C LYS A 16 -5.67 7.33 -4.68
N VAL A 17 -6.69 7.57 -3.86
CA VAL A 17 -7.79 6.61 -3.65
C VAL A 17 -8.47 6.33 -4.98
N TYR A 18 -8.81 7.35 -5.76
CA TYR A 18 -9.42 7.19 -7.08
C TYR A 18 -8.55 6.37 -8.04
N GLN A 19 -7.23 6.65 -8.10
CA GLN A 19 -6.28 5.85 -8.90
C GLN A 19 -6.24 4.38 -8.48
N LEU A 20 -6.23 4.10 -7.18
CA LEU A 20 -6.29 2.72 -6.66
C LEU A 20 -7.61 2.03 -6.97
N THR A 21 -8.73 2.76 -6.94
CA THR A 21 -10.04 2.21 -7.29
C THR A 21 -10.09 1.81 -8.78
N ILE A 22 -9.53 2.64 -9.67
CA ILE A 22 -9.43 2.28 -11.10
C ILE A 22 -8.57 1.03 -11.28
N LEU A 23 -7.39 0.99 -10.66
CA LEU A 23 -6.51 -0.18 -10.70
C LEU A 23 -7.22 -1.43 -10.17
N TYR A 24 -7.99 -1.31 -9.09
CA TYR A 24 -8.77 -2.40 -8.52
C TYR A 24 -9.85 -2.90 -9.48
N ILE A 25 -10.61 -2.01 -10.11
CA ILE A 25 -11.62 -2.38 -11.11
C ILE A 25 -10.93 -3.14 -12.26
N LEU A 26 -9.79 -2.66 -12.71
CA LEU A 26 -9.03 -3.27 -13.79
C LEU A 26 -8.44 -4.65 -13.38
N GLU A 27 -7.91 -4.80 -12.17
CA GLU A 27 -7.49 -6.10 -11.62
C GLU A 27 -8.67 -7.10 -11.59
N MET A 28 -9.83 -6.65 -11.11
CA MET A 28 -11.02 -7.51 -11.02
C MET A 28 -11.58 -7.90 -12.38
N THR A 29 -11.53 -7.02 -13.40
CA THR A 29 -11.98 -7.37 -14.75
C THR A 29 -11.06 -8.40 -15.38
N PHE A 30 -9.74 -8.21 -15.33
CA PHE A 30 -8.78 -9.21 -15.84
C PHE A 30 -8.92 -10.55 -15.13
N PHE A 31 -9.11 -10.53 -13.81
CA PHE A 31 -9.36 -11.74 -13.03
C PHE A 31 -10.71 -12.42 -13.39
N ALA A 32 -11.77 -11.64 -13.61
CA ALA A 32 -13.06 -12.19 -14.06
C ALA A 32 -12.96 -12.82 -15.46
N PHE A 33 -12.20 -12.21 -16.38
CA PHE A 33 -11.91 -12.81 -17.69
C PHE A 33 -11.10 -14.10 -17.56
N GLU A 34 -10.09 -14.12 -16.68
CA GLU A 34 -9.33 -15.34 -16.34
C GLU A 34 -10.29 -16.45 -15.87
N LEU A 35 -11.20 -16.15 -14.94
CA LEU A 35 -12.22 -17.09 -14.45
C LEU A 35 -13.22 -17.55 -15.52
N LEU A 36 -13.69 -16.68 -16.41
CA LEU A 36 -14.65 -17.05 -17.47
C LEU A 36 -14.02 -18.03 -18.47
N ILE A 37 -12.73 -17.88 -18.75
CA ILE A 37 -11.98 -18.77 -19.65
C ILE A 37 -11.62 -20.07 -18.92
N VAL A 38 -11.24 -19.99 -17.64
CA VAL A 38 -10.92 -21.15 -16.79
C VAL A 38 -12.16 -21.95 -16.41
N GLY A 39 -13.33 -21.34 -16.28
CA GLY A 39 -14.60 -21.95 -15.85
C GLY A 39 -15.11 -23.09 -16.75
N LYS A 40 -14.53 -23.24 -17.96
CA LYS A 40 -14.70 -24.44 -18.80
C LYS A 40 -13.87 -25.65 -18.35
N PHE A 41 -12.99 -25.53 -17.36
CA PHE A 41 -12.02 -26.53 -16.91
C PHE A 41 -12.06 -26.67 -15.38
N ALA A 42 -12.97 -27.53 -14.91
CA ALA A 42 -13.53 -27.58 -13.55
C ALA A 42 -12.58 -27.84 -12.35
N ASN A 43 -11.25 -27.94 -12.51
CA ASN A 43 -10.36 -28.44 -11.45
C ASN A 43 -9.48 -27.37 -10.76
N LEU A 44 -9.68 -26.08 -11.04
CA LEU A 44 -8.85 -24.95 -10.53
C LEU A 44 -9.54 -24.09 -9.47
N THR A 45 -10.70 -24.49 -8.94
CA THR A 45 -11.64 -23.63 -8.19
C THR A 45 -11.12 -23.11 -6.85
N ILE A 46 -10.39 -23.91 -6.05
CA ILE A 46 -9.95 -23.47 -4.71
C ILE A 46 -8.78 -22.48 -4.78
N ILE A 47 -7.75 -22.79 -5.60
CA ILE A 47 -6.57 -21.93 -5.72
C ILE A 47 -6.94 -20.61 -6.41
N SER A 48 -7.80 -20.66 -7.44
CA SER A 48 -8.28 -19.45 -8.11
C SER A 48 -9.15 -18.57 -7.19
N THR A 49 -10.01 -19.16 -6.36
CA THR A 49 -10.81 -18.39 -5.38
C THR A 49 -9.94 -17.81 -4.26
N GLN A 50 -8.94 -18.53 -3.76
CA GLN A 50 -7.97 -17.99 -2.80
C GLN A 50 -7.14 -16.83 -3.40
N LYS A 51 -6.73 -16.94 -4.67
CA LYS A 51 -6.07 -15.86 -5.42
C LYS A 51 -7.00 -14.63 -5.52
N ALA A 52 -8.28 -14.84 -5.88
CA ALA A 52 -9.29 -13.79 -5.93
C ALA A 52 -9.40 -13.03 -4.61
N ILE A 53 -9.66 -13.78 -3.54
CA ILE A 53 -9.89 -13.23 -2.20
C ILE A 53 -8.67 -12.44 -1.76
N THR A 54 -7.46 -12.98 -1.96
CA THR A 54 -6.24 -12.31 -1.52
C THR A 54 -6.02 -10.98 -2.26
N ILE A 55 -6.20 -10.97 -3.58
CA ILE A 55 -6.03 -9.76 -4.40
C ILE A 55 -7.07 -8.71 -4.00
N SER A 56 -8.35 -9.10 -3.89
CA SER A 56 -9.43 -8.19 -3.49
C SER A 56 -9.25 -7.65 -2.08
N CYS A 57 -8.93 -8.51 -1.11
CA CYS A 57 -8.68 -8.10 0.27
C CYS A 57 -7.51 -7.12 0.36
N ASN A 58 -6.44 -7.31 -0.41
CA ASN A 58 -5.30 -6.41 -0.38
C ASN A 58 -5.65 -5.02 -0.96
N SER A 59 -6.36 -4.97 -2.08
CA SER A 59 -6.83 -3.70 -2.67
C SER A 59 -7.76 -2.94 -1.73
N LEU A 60 -8.70 -3.63 -1.09
CA LEU A 60 -9.59 -3.03 -0.09
C LEU A 60 -8.84 -2.60 1.17
N TYR A 61 -7.83 -3.36 1.60
CA TYR A 61 -7.00 -3.03 2.75
C TYR A 61 -6.33 -1.66 2.60
N ILE A 62 -5.68 -1.39 1.47
CA ILE A 62 -5.01 -0.10 1.24
C ILE A 62 -6.01 1.05 1.04
N ILE A 63 -7.12 0.81 0.34
CA ILE A 63 -8.17 1.82 0.17
C ILE A 63 -8.74 2.21 1.54
N SER A 64 -9.02 1.23 2.40
CA SER A 64 -9.51 1.49 3.75
C SER A 64 -8.46 2.24 4.60
N ALA A 65 -7.18 1.89 4.49
CA ALA A 65 -6.11 2.56 5.22
C ALA A 65 -5.99 4.04 4.84
N LEU A 66 -6.19 4.36 3.55
CA LEU A 66 -6.16 5.73 3.03
C LEU A 66 -7.39 6.54 3.46
N ILE A 67 -8.60 5.97 3.35
CA ILE A 67 -9.85 6.64 3.74
C ILE A 67 -9.89 6.91 5.24
N PHE A 68 -9.63 5.88 6.06
CA PHE A 68 -9.65 6.00 7.52
C PHE A 68 -8.37 6.60 8.12
N ARG A 69 -7.42 7.01 7.28
CA ARG A 69 -6.14 7.60 7.69
C ARG A 69 -5.38 6.74 8.71
N ARG A 70 -5.43 5.41 8.57
CA ARG A 70 -4.85 4.44 9.51
C ARG A 70 -3.37 4.18 9.20
N THR A 71 -2.50 4.89 9.92
CA THR A 71 -1.05 4.87 9.73
C THR A 71 -0.40 3.48 9.90
N VAL A 72 -0.90 2.67 10.83
CA VAL A 72 -0.40 1.31 11.07
C VAL A 72 -0.70 0.38 9.89
N GLN A 73 -1.92 0.45 9.35
CA GLN A 73 -2.32 -0.35 8.18
C GLN A 73 -1.52 0.05 6.95
N PHE A 74 -1.29 1.35 6.77
CA PHE A 74 -0.44 1.85 5.68
C PHE A 74 1.00 1.32 5.76
N ARG A 75 1.60 1.25 6.97
CA ARG A 75 2.95 0.72 7.17
C ARG A 75 3.07 -0.79 6.94
N LEU A 76 1.99 -1.55 7.18
CA LEU A 76 1.94 -2.99 6.92
C LEU A 76 1.70 -3.34 5.45
N TYR A 77 1.18 -2.39 4.67
CA TYR A 77 0.82 -2.62 3.27
C TYR A 77 1.95 -3.16 2.39
N PRO A 78 3.22 -2.70 2.46
CA PRO A 78 4.30 -3.27 1.66
C PRO A 78 4.51 -4.77 1.90
N VAL A 79 4.31 -5.24 3.14
CA VAL A 79 4.44 -6.66 3.51
C VAL A 79 3.30 -7.47 2.91
N VAL A 80 2.06 -6.99 3.06
CA VAL A 80 0.85 -7.63 2.48
C VAL A 80 0.93 -7.64 0.94
N PHE A 81 1.47 -6.57 0.36
CA PHE A 81 1.65 -6.41 -1.07
C PHE A 81 2.73 -7.33 -1.63
N ALA A 82 3.87 -7.49 -0.96
CA ALA A 82 4.90 -8.46 -1.34
C ALA A 82 4.34 -9.88 -1.43
N TYR A 83 3.50 -10.28 -0.47
CA TYR A 83 2.81 -11.57 -0.52
C TYR A 83 1.93 -11.72 -1.77
N THR A 84 1.24 -10.64 -2.17
CA THR A 84 0.31 -10.67 -3.32
C THR A 84 1.04 -10.71 -4.66
N ILE A 85 2.23 -10.10 -4.77
CA ILE A 85 3.08 -10.21 -5.96
C ILE A 85 3.55 -11.65 -6.17
N CYS A 86 3.81 -12.41 -5.11
CA CYS A 86 4.31 -13.78 -5.22
C CYS A 86 3.25 -14.79 -5.72
N ILE A 87 1.96 -14.54 -5.44
CA ILE A 87 0.84 -15.43 -5.80
C ILE A 87 0.80 -15.81 -7.28
N PRO A 88 0.88 -14.88 -8.25
CA PRO A 88 0.86 -15.25 -9.66
C PRO A 88 2.08 -16.08 -10.10
N PHE A 89 3.22 -16.01 -9.41
CA PHE A 89 4.42 -16.80 -9.75
C PHE A 89 4.43 -18.20 -9.12
N LEU A 90 3.56 -18.44 -8.13
CA LEU A 90 3.45 -19.75 -7.47
C LEU A 90 2.64 -20.77 -8.28
N ASN A 91 1.86 -20.32 -9.26
CA ASN A 91 1.07 -21.20 -10.11
C ASN A 91 1.75 -21.42 -11.47
N PRO A 92 1.76 -22.65 -12.00
CA PRO A 92 2.29 -22.92 -13.33
C PRO A 92 1.44 -22.19 -14.38
N PHE A 93 2.11 -21.45 -15.26
CA PHE A 93 1.46 -20.80 -16.40
C PHE A 93 0.79 -21.83 -17.29
N SER A 94 -0.40 -21.51 -17.80
CA SER A 94 -1.10 -22.41 -18.70
C SER A 94 -0.45 -22.43 -20.08
N ASN A 95 -0.32 -23.62 -20.68
CA ASN A 95 0.19 -23.78 -22.05
C ASN A 95 -0.76 -23.21 -23.14
N ARG A 96 -1.96 -22.74 -22.76
CA ARG A 96 -2.92 -22.18 -23.71
C ARG A 96 -2.63 -20.71 -23.96
N LYS A 97 -2.28 -20.37 -25.21
CA LYS A 97 -1.89 -19.01 -25.65
C LYS A 97 -2.84 -17.90 -25.17
N PHE A 98 -4.15 -18.09 -25.25
CA PHE A 98 -5.13 -17.11 -24.79
C PHE A 98 -5.12 -16.94 -23.26
N LEU A 99 -5.01 -18.03 -22.51
CA LEU A 99 -5.02 -18.00 -21.06
C LEU A 99 -3.72 -17.39 -20.52
N LEU A 100 -2.59 -17.73 -21.14
CA LEU A 100 -1.29 -17.15 -20.88
C LEU A 100 -1.26 -15.63 -21.11
N PHE A 101 -1.96 -15.12 -22.14
CA PHE A 101 -2.07 -13.67 -22.36
C PHE A 101 -2.79 -12.97 -21.19
N PHE A 102 -3.90 -13.53 -20.70
CA PHE A 102 -4.61 -12.97 -19.55
C PHE A 102 -3.82 -13.10 -18.24
N GLU A 103 -3.12 -14.22 -18.03
CA GLU A 103 -2.21 -14.40 -16.89
C GLU A 103 -1.08 -13.35 -16.90
N LEU A 104 -0.45 -13.13 -18.06
CA LEU A 104 0.60 -12.11 -18.20
C LEU A 104 0.06 -10.69 -18.05
N ALA A 105 -1.12 -10.39 -18.61
CA ALA A 105 -1.77 -9.10 -18.43
C ALA A 105 -2.09 -8.84 -16.95
N HIS A 106 -2.58 -9.85 -16.25
CA HIS A 106 -2.86 -9.74 -14.81
C HIS A 106 -1.57 -9.52 -13.99
N VAL A 107 -0.49 -10.24 -14.30
CA VAL A 107 0.84 -10.01 -13.69
C VAL A 107 1.32 -8.58 -13.95
N LEU A 108 1.18 -8.09 -15.19
CA LEU A 108 1.57 -6.73 -15.56
C LEU A 108 0.85 -5.68 -14.69
N VAL A 109 -0.45 -5.86 -14.47
CA VAL A 109 -1.25 -4.96 -13.63
C VAL A 109 -0.75 -4.99 -12.18
N ILE A 110 -0.45 -6.17 -11.64
CA ILE A 110 0.12 -6.33 -10.29
C ILE A 110 1.48 -5.63 -10.18
N VAL A 111 2.34 -5.74 -11.19
CA VAL A 111 3.65 -5.06 -11.24
C VAL A 111 3.49 -3.54 -11.33
N ILE A 112 2.59 -3.04 -12.18
CA ILE A 112 2.28 -1.60 -12.29
C ILE A 112 1.80 -1.07 -10.94
N ARG A 113 0.92 -1.81 -10.27
CA ARG A 113 0.48 -1.47 -8.91
C ARG A 113 1.67 -1.44 -7.96
N GLY A 114 2.61 -2.39 -8.04
CA GLY A 114 3.78 -2.41 -7.16
C GLY A 114 4.69 -1.21 -7.31
N ILE A 115 4.94 -0.80 -8.56
CA ILE A 115 5.67 0.44 -8.86
C ILE A 115 4.91 1.64 -8.28
N TRP A 116 3.59 1.68 -8.45
CA TRP A 116 2.74 2.71 -7.87
C TRP A 116 2.88 2.75 -6.33
N VAL A 117 2.80 1.60 -5.65
CA VAL A 117 2.99 1.52 -4.20
C VAL A 117 4.34 2.10 -3.78
N LEU A 118 5.44 1.69 -4.41
CA LEU A 118 6.78 2.16 -4.05
C LEU A 118 6.93 3.68 -4.22
N LEU A 119 6.40 4.24 -5.30
CA LEU A 119 6.45 5.68 -5.56
C LEU A 119 5.61 6.48 -4.55
N PHE A 120 4.40 5.99 -4.22
CA PHE A 120 3.49 6.72 -3.33
C PHE A 120 3.74 6.48 -1.85
N TYR A 121 4.33 5.35 -1.47
CA TYR A 121 4.60 5.00 -0.07
C TYR A 121 5.37 6.10 0.65
N LYS A 122 6.44 6.61 0.02
CA LYS A 122 7.27 7.68 0.56
C LYS A 122 6.52 9.01 0.73
N SER A 123 5.61 9.31 -0.19
CA SER A 123 4.78 10.54 -0.14
C SER A 123 3.79 10.50 1.03
N PHE A 124 3.10 9.37 1.21
CA PHE A 124 2.11 9.20 2.27
C PHE A 124 2.73 9.06 3.66
N GLN A 125 3.91 8.43 3.78
CA GLN A 125 4.61 8.32 5.05
C GLN A 125 4.84 9.71 5.68
N ASN A 126 5.25 10.69 4.88
CA ASN A 126 5.44 12.06 5.35
C ASN A 126 4.12 12.74 5.77
N ILE A 127 3.02 12.48 5.05
CA ILE A 127 1.69 13.05 5.38
C ILE A 127 1.15 12.44 6.69
N PHE A 128 1.30 11.13 6.86
CA PHE A 128 0.81 10.40 8.02
C PHE A 128 1.65 10.63 9.28
N ASP A 129 2.98 10.69 9.16
CA ASP A 129 3.85 11.02 10.29
C ASP A 129 3.60 12.46 10.78
N TRP A 130 3.28 13.39 9.87
CA TRP A 130 2.87 14.74 10.23
C TRP A 130 1.50 14.81 10.92
N GLN A 131 0.49 14.08 10.42
CA GLN A 131 -0.83 14.01 11.07
C GLN A 131 -0.74 13.37 12.47
N ASN A 132 0.06 12.33 12.61
CA ASN A 132 0.36 11.75 13.93
C ASN A 132 1.07 12.77 14.82
N PHE A 133 2.08 13.50 14.32
CA PHE A 133 2.76 14.55 15.07
C PHE A 133 1.80 15.65 15.56
N LEU A 134 0.87 16.11 14.71
CA LEU A 134 -0.15 17.08 15.09
C LEU A 134 -1.10 16.54 16.18
N LYS A 135 -1.52 15.28 16.08
CA LYS A 135 -2.29 14.61 17.15
C LYS A 135 -1.50 14.51 18.46
N PHE A 136 -0.20 14.25 18.40
CA PHE A 136 0.67 14.24 19.59
C PHE A 136 0.90 15.64 20.17
N LYS A 137 0.94 16.70 19.34
CA LYS A 137 1.04 18.10 19.79
C LYS A 137 -0.21 18.57 20.56
N SER A 138 -1.38 18.01 20.24
CA SER A 138 -2.62 18.26 21.00
C SER A 138 -2.62 17.58 22.38
N ASN A 139 -1.93 16.44 22.51
CA ASN A 139 -1.86 15.69 23.76
C ASN A 139 -0.64 16.12 24.61
N LYS A 140 -0.79 17.24 25.35
CA LYS A 140 0.27 17.86 26.17
C LYS A 140 1.00 16.90 27.14
N ARG A 141 0.38 15.80 27.56
CA ARG A 141 1.00 14.78 28.43
C ARG A 141 2.08 13.92 27.77
N LEU A 142 2.05 13.73 26.44
CA LEU A 142 3.04 12.92 25.71
C LEU A 142 4.23 13.73 25.18
N ILE A 143 4.08 15.05 25.08
CA ILE A 143 5.13 15.98 24.63
C ILE A 143 6.35 15.92 25.56
N GLY A 144 6.15 15.73 26.87
CA GLY A 144 7.25 15.60 27.83
C GLY A 144 8.16 14.39 27.58
N LYS A 145 7.61 13.24 27.18
CA LYS A 145 8.40 12.01 26.95
C LYS A 145 9.13 12.04 25.60
N TYR A 146 8.50 12.58 24.55
CA TYR A 146 9.13 12.66 23.23
C TYR A 146 10.15 13.79 23.12
N ASN A 147 9.94 14.93 23.78
CA ASN A 147 10.98 15.97 23.86
C ASN A 147 12.22 15.45 24.57
N LEU A 148 12.08 14.59 25.58
CA LEU A 148 13.23 13.98 26.25
C LEU A 148 14.04 13.11 25.30
N ILE A 149 13.39 12.29 24.46
CA ILE A 149 14.06 11.42 23.49
C ILE A 149 14.75 12.25 22.40
N LEU A 150 14.09 13.31 21.89
CA LEU A 150 14.67 14.22 20.90
C LEU A 150 15.84 15.03 21.48
N PHE A 151 15.72 15.48 22.73
CA PHE A 151 16.77 16.16 23.49
C PHE A 151 17.97 15.24 23.74
N PHE A 152 17.74 14.00 24.16
CA PHE A 152 18.79 12.99 24.30
C PHE A 152 19.47 12.70 22.96
N LYS A 153 18.73 12.61 21.86
CA LYS A 153 19.30 12.38 20.53
C LYS A 153 20.14 13.57 20.04
N LEU A 154 19.74 14.80 20.38
CA LEU A 154 20.50 16.01 20.09
C LEU A 154 21.76 16.14 20.95
N ILE A 155 21.68 15.81 22.24
CA ILE A 155 22.83 15.75 23.15
C ILE A 155 23.83 14.68 22.68
N LEU A 156 23.36 13.48 22.36
CA LEU A 156 24.22 12.39 21.89
C LEU A 156 24.96 12.81 20.61
N LYS A 157 24.26 13.46 19.67
CA LYS A 157 24.84 13.96 18.42
C LYS A 157 25.86 15.08 18.64
N LYS A 158 25.68 15.91 19.69
CA LYS A 158 26.62 16.96 20.09
C LYS A 158 27.86 16.36 20.73
N LEU A 159 27.69 15.37 21.61
CA LEU A 159 28.78 14.64 22.27
C LEU A 159 29.64 13.80 21.31
N THR A 160 29.04 13.22 20.27
CA THR A 160 29.78 12.49 19.23
C THR A 160 30.56 13.42 18.30
N LYS A 161 30.13 14.67 18.13
CA LYS A 161 30.86 15.67 17.34
C LYS A 161 32.06 16.26 18.07
N THR A 162 32.01 16.36 19.41
CA THR A 162 33.13 16.88 20.21
C THR A 162 34.25 15.87 20.49
N LYS A 163 34.10 14.60 20.08
CA LYS A 163 35.16 13.57 20.18
C LYS A 163 35.99 13.40 18.89
N LEU A 164 35.77 14.23 17.86
CA LEU A 164 36.41 14.15 16.54
C LEU A 164 37.34 15.33 16.23
N THR A 165 37.74 16.07 17.27
CA THR A 165 38.79 17.11 17.27
C THR A 165 39.72 16.81 18.41
#